data_AF-A0A2T2WUQ1-F1
#
_entry.id   AF-A0A2T2WUQ1-F1
#
_cell.length_a   1.000
_cell.length_b   1.000
_cell.length_c   1.000
_cell.angle_alpha   90.00
_cell.angle_beta   90.00
_cell.angle_gamma   90.00
#
_symmetry.space_group_name_H-M   'P 1'
#
loop_
_entity.id
_entity.type
_entity.pdbx_description
1 polymer ?
#
loop_
_entity_poly.entity_id
_entity_poly.type
_entity_poly.pdbx_seq_one_letter_code
_entity_poly.pdbx_strand_id
1 'polypeptide(L)'
;MAFVRWRGHSAQLLTTVYDQGRSRQILWANLHGAYATTPSVRKAVAAEFPDVVIDWHAVDQALAIGPSSSPPPSPAQLEWATVASWLQDWAMDRTQGFSAERAALQAAAQVLTAWQARRPG
;
A
#
# COMPACT_ATOMS: atom_id res chain seq x y z
N MET A 1 5.93 7.26 17.08
CA MET A 1 5.28 6.11 16.40
C MET A 1 4.51 6.66 15.22
N ALA A 2 4.81 6.18 14.01
CA ALA A 2 4.12 6.60 12.80
C ALA A 2 2.81 5.83 12.63
N PHE A 3 1.77 6.47 12.11
CA PHE A 3 0.50 5.83 11.79
C PHE A 3 -0.13 6.47 10.55
N VAL A 4 -1.03 5.72 9.93
CA VAL A 4 -1.82 6.18 8.79
C VAL A 4 -3.14 6.72 9.31
N ARG A 5 -3.48 7.95 8.94
CA ARG A 5 -4.81 8.53 9.12
C ARG A 5 -5.50 8.64 7.78
N TRP A 6 -6.70 8.11 7.70
CA TRP A 6 -7.59 8.35 6.58
C TRP A 6 -8.45 9.60 6.81
N ARG A 7 -8.57 10.46 5.80
CA ARG A 7 -9.51 11.58 5.72
C ARG A 7 -10.27 11.48 4.40
N GLY A 8 -11.49 10.93 4.45
CA GLY A 8 -12.22 10.55 3.25
C GLY A 8 -11.41 9.52 2.45
N HIS A 9 -11.18 9.81 1.18
CA HIS A 9 -10.39 8.95 0.28
C HIS A 9 -8.89 9.23 0.31
N SER A 10 -8.38 10.08 1.20
CA SER A 10 -6.94 10.39 1.29
C SER A 10 -6.32 9.81 2.55
N ALA A 11 -5.27 9.02 2.38
CA ALA A 11 -4.41 8.58 3.47
C ALA A 11 -3.31 9.62 3.77
N GLN A 12 -2.94 9.74 5.03
CA GLN A 12 -1.88 10.62 5.52
C GLN A 12 -0.96 9.81 6.43
N LEU A 13 0.34 9.88 6.18
CA LEU A 13 1.35 9.32 7.07
C LEU A 13 1.76 10.38 8.09
N LEU A 14 1.58 10.11 9.37
CA LEU A 14 1.85 11.09 10.42
C LEU A 14 2.44 10.42 11.66
N THR A 15 3.14 11.20 12.48
CA THR A 15 3.52 10.83 13.84
C THR A 15 2.87 11.77 14.83
N THR A 16 2.68 11.28 16.05
CA THR A 16 2.45 12.14 17.21
C THR A 16 3.76 12.23 17.98
N VAL A 17 4.21 13.45 18.24
CA VAL A 17 5.31 13.77 19.16
C VAL A 17 4.74 14.44 20.38
N TYR A 18 5.29 14.11 21.55
CA TYR A 18 4.98 14.79 22.79
C TYR A 18 6.15 15.67 23.16
N ASP A 19 5.92 16.98 23.21
CA ASP A 19 6.95 17.98 23.51
C ASP A 19 6.37 19.04 24.44
N GLN A 20 7.14 19.42 25.47
CA GLN A 20 6.75 20.41 26.48
C GLN A 20 5.34 20.23 27.07
N GLY A 21 4.93 18.99 27.35
CA GLY A 21 3.62 18.71 27.93
C GLY A 21 2.44 18.76 26.93
N ARG A 22 2.71 18.90 25.63
CA ARG A 22 1.70 18.95 24.58
C ARG A 22 1.96 17.90 23.50
N SER A 23 0.89 17.33 22.96
CA SER A 23 0.99 16.47 21.78
C SER A 23 0.90 17.33 20.51
N ARG A 24 1.80 17.08 19.56
CA ARG A 24 1.78 17.66 18.21
C ARG A 24 1.78 16.54 17.18
N GLN A 25 0.96 16.67 16.15
CA GLN A 25 1.00 15.79 14.99
C GLN A 25 1.91 16.39 13.91
N ILE A 26 2.81 15.58 13.35
CA ILE A 26 3.63 15.96 12.20
C ILE A 26 3.17 15.10 11.02
N LEU A 27 2.72 15.74 9.95
CA LEU A 27 2.41 15.10 8.68
C LEU A 27 3.71 14.89 7.90
N TRP A 28 3.99 13.66 7.50
CA TRP A 28 5.18 13.32 6.72
C TRP A 28 4.90 13.18 5.24
N ALA A 29 3.74 12.63 4.89
CA ALA A 29 3.32 12.50 3.50
C ALA A 29 1.81 12.49 3.37
N ASN A 30 1.31 13.11 2.30
CA ASN A 30 -0.05 12.91 1.84
C ASN A 30 -0.01 11.82 0.78
N LEU A 31 -0.75 10.74 1.01
CA LEU A 31 -0.72 9.55 0.18
C LEU A 31 -1.86 9.55 -0.86
N HIS A 32 -2.70 10.59 -0.89
CA HIS A 32 -3.69 10.88 -1.94
C HIS A 32 -4.63 9.71 -2.32
N GLY A 33 -4.86 8.77 -1.39
CA GLY A 33 -5.70 7.59 -1.62
C GLY A 33 -4.97 6.38 -2.16
N ALA A 34 -3.64 6.40 -2.16
CA ALA A 34 -2.83 5.22 -2.41
C ALA A 34 -3.08 4.17 -1.31
N TYR A 35 -3.33 2.94 -1.73
CA TYR A 35 -3.47 1.77 -0.85
C TYR A 35 -2.14 1.05 -0.59
N ALA A 36 -1.03 1.61 -1.09
CA ALA A 36 0.34 1.16 -0.84
C ALA A 36 1.31 2.35 -0.94
N THR A 37 2.45 2.28 -0.25
CA THR A 37 3.50 3.29 -0.39
C THR A 37 4.43 2.97 -1.57
N THR A 38 4.71 3.95 -2.43
CA THR A 38 5.70 3.79 -3.51
C THR A 38 7.13 3.98 -2.99
N PRO A 39 8.14 3.38 -3.64
CA PRO A 39 9.55 3.60 -3.29
C PRO A 39 9.94 5.09 -3.26
N SER A 40 9.40 5.89 -4.19
CA SER A 40 9.63 7.33 -4.27
C SER A 40 9.12 8.07 -3.04
N VAL A 41 7.92 7.71 -2.53
CA VAL A 41 7.38 8.29 -1.28
C VAL A 41 8.26 7.92 -0.09
N ARG A 42 8.68 6.66 0.03
CA ARG A 42 9.57 6.23 1.12
C ARG A 42 10.89 6.98 1.10
N LYS A 43 11.48 7.15 -0.09
CA LYS A 43 12.73 7.89 -0.27
C LYS A 43 12.58 9.38 0.07
N ALA A 44 11.47 10.01 -0.34
CA ALA A 44 11.19 11.40 0.00
C ALA A 44 11.04 11.60 1.51
N VAL A 45 10.27 10.73 2.18
CA VAL A 45 10.09 10.79 3.64
C VAL A 45 11.41 10.56 4.38
N ALA A 46 12.23 9.60 3.94
CA ALA A 46 13.55 9.35 4.55
C ALA A 46 14.54 10.51 4.35
N ALA A 47 14.46 11.23 3.24
CA ALA A 47 15.30 12.39 2.98
C ALA A 47 14.89 13.61 3.81
N GLU A 48 13.59 13.81 4.00
CA GLU A 48 13.04 14.95 4.75
C GLU A 48 13.08 14.74 6.27
N PHE A 49 12.99 13.48 6.72
CA PHE A 49 12.98 13.11 8.14
C PHE A 49 14.00 11.98 8.43
N PRO A 50 15.32 12.27 8.38
CA PRO A 50 16.36 11.25 8.49
C PRO A 50 16.43 10.56 9.86
N ASP A 51 16.01 11.25 10.93
CA ASP A 51 16.08 10.75 12.31
C ASP A 51 14.90 9.84 12.69
N VAL A 52 14.03 9.53 11.72
CA VAL A 52 12.76 8.86 11.95
C VAL A 52 12.81 7.43 11.43
N VAL A 53 12.57 6.48 12.32
CA VAL A 53 12.37 5.07 11.97
C VAL A 53 10.88 4.82 11.71
N ILE A 54 10.57 4.33 10.50
CA ILE A 54 9.20 4.04 10.05
C ILE A 54 9.08 2.55 9.79
N ASP A 55 8.11 1.90 10.45
CA ASP A 55 7.69 0.56 10.09
C ASP A 55 6.83 0.64 8.81
N TRP A 56 7.50 0.55 7.66
CA TRP A 56 6.82 0.61 6.36
C TRP A 56 5.89 -0.57 6.12
N HIS A 57 6.15 -1.73 6.74
CA HIS A 57 5.29 -2.89 6.60
C HIS A 57 3.95 -2.66 7.32
N ALA A 58 3.98 -2.13 8.54
CA ALA A 58 2.76 -1.72 9.24
C ALA A 58 2.00 -0.60 8.50
N VAL A 59 2.71 0.34 7.87
CA VAL A 59 2.10 1.39 7.04
C VAL A 59 1.38 0.79 5.83
N ASP A 60 2.00 -0.13 5.09
CA ASP A 60 1.36 -0.77 3.94
C ASP A 60 0.13 -1.58 4.36
N GLN A 61 0.18 -2.31 5.49
CA GLN A 61 -1.00 -3.00 6.02
C GLN A 61 -2.14 -2.04 6.34
N ALA A 62 -1.84 -0.92 7.00
CA ALA A 62 -2.85 0.09 7.33
C ALA A 62 -3.44 0.76 6.08
N LEU A 63 -2.65 0.89 5.00
CA LEU A 63 -3.14 1.39 3.71
C LEU A 63 -3.99 0.36 2.99
N ALA A 64 -3.61 -0.92 3.03
CA ALA A 64 -4.36 -2.00 2.41
C ALA A 64 -5.74 -2.20 3.06
N ILE A 65 -5.86 -1.98 4.37
CA ILE A 65 -7.15 -1.99 5.10
C ILE A 65 -8.08 -0.90 4.58
N GLY A 66 -7.53 0.23 4.14
CA GLY A 66 -8.31 1.37 3.67
C GLY A 66 -8.99 2.16 4.80
N PRO A 67 -9.74 3.22 4.47
CA PRO A 67 -10.51 3.99 5.44
C PRO A 67 -11.62 3.13 6.05
N SER A 68 -11.83 3.25 7.36
CA SER A 68 -12.77 2.45 8.18
C SER A 68 -14.27 2.61 7.83
N SER A 69 -14.61 3.24 6.71
CA SER A 69 -15.98 3.46 6.24
C SER A 69 -16.11 3.57 4.72
N SER A 70 -15.04 3.37 3.92
CA SER A 70 -15.24 3.34 2.46
C SER A 70 -15.58 1.93 2.01
N PRO A 71 -16.53 1.78 1.07
CA PRO A 71 -16.70 0.51 0.38
C PRO A 71 -15.37 0.13 -0.29
N PRO A 72 -15.05 -1.18 -0.36
CA PRO A 72 -13.87 -1.63 -1.09
C PRO A 72 -13.90 -1.05 -2.52
N PRO A 73 -12.73 -0.73 -3.11
CA PRO A 73 -12.68 -0.19 -4.46
C PRO A 73 -13.45 -1.11 -5.40
N SER A 74 -14.28 -0.52 -6.26
CA SER A 74 -15.07 -1.33 -7.19
C SER A 74 -14.14 -2.04 -8.18
N PRO A 75 -14.56 -3.16 -8.78
CA PRO A 75 -13.80 -3.80 -9.85
C PRO A 75 -13.59 -2.93 -11.10
N ALA A 76 -14.13 -1.72 -11.16
CA ALA A 76 -13.83 -0.75 -12.21
C ALA A 76 -12.72 0.24 -11.79
N GLN A 77 -12.50 0.40 -10.48
CA GLN A 77 -11.44 1.26 -9.91
C GLN A 77 -10.13 0.52 -9.70
N LEU A 78 -10.17 -0.82 -9.67
CA LEU A 78 -8.97 -1.64 -9.64
C LEU A 78 -8.43 -1.78 -11.07
N GLU A 79 -7.24 -1.24 -11.30
CA GLU A 79 -6.43 -1.51 -12.48
C GLU A 79 -5.92 -2.96 -12.41
N TRP A 80 -6.78 -3.91 -12.76
CA TRP A 80 -6.52 -5.35 -12.61
C TRP A 80 -5.26 -5.82 -13.35
N ALA A 81 -4.84 -5.09 -14.39
CA ALA A 81 -3.57 -5.35 -15.08
C ALA A 81 -2.37 -5.07 -14.15
N THR A 82 -2.43 -3.98 -13.39
CA THR A 82 -1.44 -3.65 -12.35
C THR A 82 -1.43 -4.70 -11.24
N VAL A 83 -2.61 -5.18 -10.82
CA VAL A 83 -2.72 -6.25 -9.82
C VAL A 83 -2.09 -7.55 -10.33
N ALA A 84 -2.35 -7.95 -11.58
CA ALA A 84 -1.75 -9.13 -12.18
C ALA A 84 -0.21 -9.01 -12.27
N SER A 85 0.31 -7.83 -12.64
CA SER A 85 1.75 -7.56 -12.64
C SER A 85 2.35 -7.69 -11.24
N TRP A 86 1.74 -7.09 -10.21
CA TRP A 86 2.23 -7.17 -8.83
C TRP A 86 2.27 -8.60 -8.30
N LEU A 87 1.28 -9.43 -8.65
CA LEU A 87 1.27 -10.85 -8.28
C LEU A 87 2.44 -11.61 -8.92
N GLN A 88 2.79 -11.30 -10.17
CA GLN A 88 3.95 -11.89 -10.86
C GLN A 88 5.27 -11.43 -10.23
N ASP A 89 5.40 -10.14 -9.96
CA ASP A 89 6.60 -9.57 -9.30
C ASP A 89 6.78 -10.17 -7.89
N TRP A 90 5.70 -10.29 -7.12
CA TRP A 90 5.72 -10.93 -5.80
C TRP A 90 6.18 -12.39 -5.92
N ALA A 91 5.60 -13.15 -6.85
CA ALA A 91 5.98 -14.53 -7.08
C ALA A 91 7.48 -14.68 -7.40
N MET A 92 8.09 -13.71 -8.09
CA MET A 92 9.50 -13.76 -8.43
C MET A 92 10.43 -13.32 -7.28
N ASP A 93 10.10 -12.24 -6.60
CA ASP A 93 11.04 -11.56 -5.69
C ASP A 93 10.90 -11.96 -4.22
N ARG A 94 9.70 -12.39 -3.80
CA ARG A 94 9.37 -12.52 -2.37
C ARG A 94 9.04 -13.93 -1.91
N THR A 95 8.96 -14.89 -2.83
CA THR A 95 8.69 -16.31 -2.51
C THR A 95 9.90 -17.21 -2.80
N GLN A 96 11.13 -16.69 -2.77
CA GLN A 96 12.34 -17.52 -2.90
C GLN A 96 12.40 -18.53 -1.75
N GLY A 97 12.05 -19.79 -2.04
CA GLY A 97 11.96 -20.88 -1.07
C GLY A 97 10.55 -21.46 -0.86
N PHE A 98 9.49 -20.75 -1.29
CA PHE A 98 8.09 -21.16 -1.11
C PHE A 98 7.43 -21.45 -2.46
N SER A 99 7.71 -22.63 -3.03
CA SER A 99 7.27 -23.01 -4.38
C SER A 99 5.75 -23.06 -4.55
N ALA A 100 5.01 -23.49 -3.51
CA ALA A 100 3.55 -23.54 -3.55
C ALA A 100 2.92 -22.14 -3.59
N GLU A 101 3.45 -21.21 -2.79
CA GLU A 101 2.98 -19.82 -2.76
C GLU A 101 3.29 -19.11 -4.08
N ARG A 102 4.49 -19.33 -4.63
CA ARG A 102 4.86 -18.85 -5.97
C ARG A 102 3.87 -19.30 -7.04
N ALA A 103 3.56 -20.60 -7.07
CA ALA A 103 2.65 -21.18 -8.05
C ALA A 103 1.23 -20.61 -7.90
N ALA A 104 0.76 -20.43 -6.66
CA ALA A 104 -0.55 -19.85 -6.38
C ALA A 104 -0.64 -18.39 -6.86
N LEU A 105 0.38 -17.57 -6.60
CA LEU A 105 0.44 -16.18 -7.06
C LEU A 105 0.48 -16.08 -8.59
N GLN A 106 1.27 -16.93 -9.25
CA GLN A 106 1.33 -16.99 -10.72
C GLN A 106 -0.01 -17.42 -11.32
N ALA A 107 -0.66 -18.43 -10.74
CA ALA A 107 -1.98 -18.89 -11.19
C ALA A 107 -3.04 -17.79 -11.01
N ALA A 108 -3.03 -17.08 -9.89
CA ALA A 108 -3.94 -15.96 -9.64
C ALA A 108 -3.76 -14.83 -10.67
N ALA A 109 -2.51 -14.47 -11.01
CA ALA A 109 -2.21 -13.48 -12.04
C ALA A 109 -2.75 -13.90 -13.43
N GLN A 110 -2.60 -15.18 -13.78
CA GLN A 110 -3.11 -15.72 -15.05
C GLN A 110 -4.64 -15.70 -15.10
N VAL A 111 -5.31 -16.09 -14.02
CA VAL A 111 -6.78 -16.04 -13.93
C VAL A 111 -7.29 -14.61 -14.08
N LEU A 112 -6.66 -13.64 -13.41
CA LEU A 112 -7.01 -12.23 -13.52
C LEU A 112 -6.84 -11.70 -14.95
N THR A 113 -5.71 -12.02 -15.59
CA THR A 113 -5.44 -11.63 -16.99
C THR A 113 -6.47 -12.23 -17.95
N ALA A 114 -6.78 -13.52 -17.80
CA ALA A 114 -7.76 -14.21 -18.64
C ALA A 114 -9.18 -13.68 -18.43
N TRP A 115 -9.55 -13.33 -17.20
CA TRP A 115 -10.83 -12.70 -16.90
C TRP A 115 -10.95 -11.31 -17.52
N GLN A 116 -9.89 -10.48 -17.44
CA GLN A 116 -9.87 -9.17 -18.10
C GLN A 116 -10.05 -9.28 -19.61
N ALA A 117 -9.38 -10.23 -20.26
CA ALA A 117 -9.51 -10.45 -21.70
C ALA A 117 -10.94 -10.85 -22.14
N ARG A 118 -11.77 -11.33 -21.21
CA ARG A 118 -13.17 -11.74 -21.46
C ARG A 118 -14.19 -10.67 -21.07
N ARG A 119 -13.77 -9.55 -20.45
CA ARG A 119 -14.71 -8.47 -20.11
C ARG A 119 -15.12 -7.74 -21.40
N PRO A 120 -16.43 -7.60 -21.68
CA PRO A 120 -16.89 -6.66 -22.70
C PRO A 120 -16.54 -5.24 -22.26
N GLY A 121 -15.99 -4.45 -23.19
CA GLY A 121 -15.68 -3.03 -23.00
C GLY A 121 -16.91 -2.15 -22.95
#